data_AF-A0ABD4XHR1-F1
#
_entry.id   AF-A0ABD4XHR1-F1
#
_cell.length_a   1.000
_cell.length_b   1.000
_cell.length_c   1.000
_cell.angle_alpha   90.00
_cell.angle_beta   90.00
_cell.angle_gamma   90.00
#
_symmetry.space_group_name_H-M   'P 1'
#
loop_
_entity.id
_entity.type
_entity.pdbx_description
1 polymer ?
#
loop_
_entity_poly.entity_id
_entity_poly.type
_entity_poly.pdbx_seq_one_letter_code
_entity_poly.pdbx_strand_id
1 'polypeptide(L)'
;MFFKLKRLQQRLSYYFVYMWSFFFYIAPSFIAVDMFNQGEVKFGLVFVCFGFFMSVLCFMTSREKQKRYHETQVALAELDEKIRKAGYE
;
A
#
# COMPACT_ATOMS: atom_id res chain seq x y z
N MET A 1 20.74 15.12 -4.50
CA MET A 1 20.36 14.67 -3.13
C MET A 1 18.84 14.62 -2.92
N PHE A 2 18.09 15.65 -3.35
CA PHE A 2 16.62 15.73 -3.22
C PHE A 2 15.84 14.56 -3.86
N PHE A 3 16.27 14.09 -5.04
CA PHE A 3 15.65 12.95 -5.72
C PHE A 3 15.78 11.62 -4.94
N LYS A 4 16.89 11.41 -4.22
CA LYS A 4 17.07 10.21 -3.38
C LYS A 4 16.15 10.23 -2.16
N LEU A 5 15.93 11.40 -1.55
CA LEU A 5 14.99 11.59 -0.42
C LEU A 5 13.53 11.34 -0.83
N LYS A 6 13.08 11.91 -1.95
CA LYS A 6 11.73 11.62 -2.51
C LYS A 6 11.52 10.13 -2.79
N ARG A 7 12.55 9.45 -3.32
CA ARG A 7 12.52 8.02 -3.62
C ARG A 7 12.42 7.16 -2.35
N LEU A 8 13.11 7.54 -1.29
CA LEU A 8 13.04 6.87 0.02
C LEU A 8 11.65 7.04 0.66
N GLN A 9 11.12 8.26 0.66
CA GLN A 9 9.78 8.56 1.20
C GLN A 9 8.68 7.75 0.49
N GLN A 10 8.77 7.62 -0.83
CA GLN A 10 7.80 6.82 -1.60
C GLN A 10 7.93 5.31 -1.32
N ARG A 11 9.14 4.76 -1.17
CA ARG A 11 9.35 3.37 -0.74
C ARG A 11 8.76 3.12 0.65
N LEU A 12 9.01 4.02 1.60
CA LEU A 12 8.46 3.91 2.95
C LEU A 12 6.93 3.98 2.93
N SER A 13 6.34 4.89 2.14
CA SER A 13 4.89 4.98 1.99
C SER A 13 4.28 3.68 1.46
N TYR A 14 4.96 3.01 0.52
CA TYR A 14 4.52 1.71 0.01
C TYR A 14 4.52 0.63 1.10
N TYR A 15 5.64 0.46 1.83
CA TYR A 15 5.73 -0.54 2.91
C TYR A 15 4.74 -0.26 4.04
N PHE A 16 4.52 1.01 4.35
CA PHE A 16 3.53 1.42 5.33
C PHE A 16 2.12 0.99 4.91
N VAL A 17 1.67 1.34 3.71
CA VAL A 17 0.34 0.96 3.19
C VAL A 17 0.18 -0.56 3.10
N TYR A 18 1.25 -1.28 2.73
CA TYR A 18 1.25 -2.74 2.73
C TYR A 18 1.08 -3.31 4.14
N MET A 19 1.82 -2.83 5.14
CA MET A 19 1.60 -3.22 6.55
C MET A 19 0.15 -2.93 6.99
N TRP A 20 -0.41 -1.78 6.63
CA TRP A 20 -1.79 -1.43 6.98
C TRP A 20 -2.80 -2.42 6.40
N SER A 21 -2.61 -2.92 5.18
CA SER A 21 -3.49 -3.93 4.60
C SER A 21 -3.58 -5.21 5.43
N PHE A 22 -2.50 -5.58 6.12
CA PHE A 22 -2.47 -6.71 7.03
C PHE A 22 -3.21 -6.41 8.35
N PHE A 23 -3.03 -5.21 8.90
CA PHE A 23 -3.76 -4.78 10.10
C PHE A 23 -5.28 -4.69 9.89
N PHE A 24 -5.72 -4.23 8.72
CA PHE A 24 -7.15 -4.18 8.38
C PHE A 24 -7.79 -5.57 8.29
N TYR A 25 -7.01 -6.63 8.10
CA TYR A 25 -7.51 -8.00 8.18
C TYR A 25 -7.53 -8.49 9.64
N ILE A 26 -6.40 -8.34 10.33
CA ILE A 26 -6.20 -8.94 11.66
C ILE A 26 -7.06 -8.30 12.76
N ALA A 27 -7.10 -6.98 12.84
CA ALA A 27 -7.80 -6.30 13.94
C ALA A 27 -9.31 -6.60 13.92
N PRO A 28 -10.01 -6.52 12.77
CA PRO A 28 -11.41 -6.92 12.69
C PRO A 28 -11.65 -8.41 12.96
N SER A 29 -10.71 -9.29 12.61
CA SER A 29 -10.80 -10.72 12.94
C SER A 29 -10.76 -10.98 14.44
N PHE A 30 -9.89 -10.29 15.20
CA PHE A 30 -9.88 -10.43 16.66
C PHE A 30 -11.17 -9.92 17.32
N ILE A 31 -11.70 -8.79 16.84
CA ILE A 31 -12.97 -8.24 17.31
C ILE A 31 -14.11 -9.22 16.99
N ALA A 32 -14.10 -9.83 15.80
CA ALA A 32 -15.12 -10.79 15.41
C ALA A 32 -15.10 -12.07 16.28
N VAL A 33 -13.92 -12.54 16.70
CA VAL A 33 -13.81 -13.68 17.62
C VAL A 33 -14.47 -13.38 18.96
N ASP A 34 -14.26 -12.19 19.51
CA ASP A 34 -14.93 -11.76 20.75
C ASP A 34 -16.46 -11.69 20.57
N MET A 35 -16.93 -11.12 19.46
CA MET A 35 -18.36 -11.09 19.10
C MET A 35 -18.96 -12.49 18.95
N PHE A 36 -18.23 -13.45 18.38
CA PHE A 36 -18.67 -14.84 18.30
C PHE A 36 -18.80 -15.48 19.68
N ASN A 37 -17.86 -15.21 20.59
CA ASN A 37 -17.91 -15.71 21.97
C ASN A 37 -19.09 -15.10 22.76
N GLN A 38 -19.50 -13.88 22.43
CA GLN A 38 -20.66 -13.20 23.01
C GLN A 38 -22.01 -13.62 22.38
N GLY A 39 -22.00 -14.47 21.35
CA GLY A 39 -23.20 -14.89 20.62
C GLY A 39 -23.68 -13.89 19.56
N GLU A 40 -22.95 -12.80 19.33
CA GLU A 40 -23.25 -11.77 18.31
C GLU A 40 -22.76 -12.17 16.91
N VAL A 41 -23.19 -13.35 16.46
CA VAL A 41 -22.65 -13.98 15.23
C VAL A 41 -22.83 -13.12 13.97
N LYS A 42 -23.95 -12.40 13.86
CA LYS A 42 -24.21 -11.52 12.72
C LYS A 42 -23.19 -10.36 12.66
N PHE A 43 -22.91 -9.72 13.79
CA PHE A 43 -21.95 -8.62 13.86
C PHE A 43 -20.52 -9.10 13.66
N GLY A 44 -20.14 -10.25 14.25
CA GLY A 44 -18.84 -10.87 14.00
C GLY A 44 -18.60 -11.16 12.52
N LEU A 45 -19.59 -11.71 11.81
CA LEU A 45 -19.52 -11.94 10.35
C LEU A 45 -19.33 -10.63 9.56
N VAL A 46 -20.06 -9.58 9.92
CA VAL A 46 -19.92 -8.25 9.28
C VAL A 46 -18.50 -7.71 9.48
N PHE A 47 -17.92 -7.84 10.68
CA PHE A 47 -16.56 -7.38 10.95
C PHE A 47 -15.49 -8.14 10.17
N VAL A 48 -15.61 -9.47 10.05
CA VAL A 48 -14.69 -10.27 9.22
C VAL A 48 -14.76 -9.85 7.75
N CYS A 49 -15.98 -9.75 7.21
CA CYS A 49 -16.19 -9.33 5.83
C CYS A 49 -15.63 -7.92 5.58
N PHE A 50 -15.95 -6.98 6.47
CA PHE A 50 -15.45 -5.61 6.38
C PHE A 50 -13.93 -5.55 6.41
N GLY A 51 -13.29 -6.24 7.36
CA GLY A 51 -11.83 -6.29 7.45
C GLY A 51 -11.17 -6.88 6.20
N PHE A 52 -11.75 -7.95 5.66
CA PHE A 52 -11.29 -8.53 4.39
C PHE A 52 -11.39 -7.54 3.22
N PHE A 53 -12.54 -6.87 3.04
CA PHE A 53 -12.71 -5.88 1.98
C PHE A 53 -11.73 -4.71 2.13
N MET A 54 -11.55 -4.19 3.34
CA MET A 54 -10.61 -3.09 3.61
C MET A 54 -9.16 -3.50 3.36
N SER A 55 -8.79 -4.73 3.72
CA SER A 55 -7.47 -5.31 3.42
C SER A 55 -7.21 -5.37 1.91
N VAL A 56 -8.16 -5.90 1.14
CA VAL A 56 -8.08 -5.98 -0.33
C VAL A 56 -7.99 -4.59 -0.96
N LEU A 57 -8.83 -3.64 -0.54
CA LEU A 57 -8.79 -2.27 -1.06
C LEU A 57 -7.45 -1.57 -0.77
N CYS A 58 -6.92 -1.71 0.45
CA CYS A 58 -5.60 -1.17 0.79
C CYS A 58 -4.49 -1.82 -0.04
N PHE A 59 -4.56 -3.14 -0.25
CA PHE A 59 -3.59 -3.86 -1.08
C PHE A 59 -3.64 -3.42 -2.55
N MET A 60 -4.83 -3.30 -3.14
CA MET A 60 -5.01 -2.80 -4.51
C MET A 60 -4.47 -1.38 -4.65
N THR A 61 -4.78 -0.49 -3.70
CA THR A 61 -4.29 0.88 -3.68
C THR A 61 -2.75 0.92 -3.58
N SER A 62 -2.16 0.02 -2.79
CA SER A 62 -0.70 -0.14 -2.70
C SER A 62 -0.10 -0.57 -4.03
N ARG A 63 -0.71 -1.55 -4.71
CA ARG A 63 -0.25 -2.04 -6.03
C ARG A 63 -0.35 -0.96 -7.11
N GLU A 64 -1.41 -0.17 -7.13
CA GLU A 64 -1.51 0.95 -8.08
C GLU A 64 -0.44 2.01 -7.85
N LYS A 65 -0.18 2.37 -6.58
CA LYS A 65 0.90 3.29 -6.22
C LYS A 65 2.26 2.73 -6.63
N GLN A 66 2.47 1.42 -6.49
CA GLN A 66 3.69 0.73 -6.93
C GLN A 66 3.85 0.77 -8.46
N LYS A 67 2.76 0.52 -9.21
CA LYS A 67 2.79 0.56 -10.68
C LYS A 67 3.15 1.96 -11.20
N ARG A 68 2.47 2.99 -10.70
CA ARG A 68 2.77 4.40 -11.05
C ARG A 68 4.22 4.77 -10.68
N TYR A 69 4.74 4.28 -9.56
CA TYR A 69 6.13 4.50 -9.18
C TYR A 69 7.11 3.91 -10.20
N HIS A 70 6.88 2.68 -10.67
CA HIS A 70 7.73 2.05 -11.68
C HIS A 70 7.68 2.80 -13.01
N GLU A 71 6.49 3.19 -13.48
CA GLU A 71 6.33 3.98 -14.70
C GLU A 71 7.06 5.34 -14.60
N THR A 72 6.92 6.01 -13.45
CA THR A 72 7.60 7.30 -13.20
C THR A 72 9.11 7.15 -13.12
N GLN A 73 9.63 6.03 -12.58
CA GLN A 73 11.07 5.73 -12.55
C GLN A 73 11.64 5.51 -13.94
N VAL A 74 10.94 4.75 -14.79
CA VAL A 74 11.36 4.47 -16.17
C VAL A 74 11.41 5.77 -16.96
N ALA A 75 10.35 6.60 -16.88
CA ALA A 75 10.31 7.90 -17.56
C ALA A 75 11.42 8.86 -17.08
N LEU A 76 11.73 8.89 -15.79
CA LEU A 76 12.83 9.69 -15.25
C LEU A 76 14.21 9.18 -15.68
N ALA A 77 14.41 7.86 -15.75
CA ALA A 77 15.67 7.27 -16.21
C ALA A 77 15.92 7.58 -17.70
N GLU A 78 14.89 7.50 -18.54
CA GLU A 78 14.98 7.89 -19.95
C GLU A 78 15.29 9.39 -20.11
N LEU A 79 14.71 10.24 -19.27
CA LEU A 79 14.97 11.68 -19.31
C LEU A 79 16.40 12.01 -18.90
N ASP A 80 16.90 11.36 -17.84
CA ASP A 80 18.27 11.51 -17.34
C ASP A 80 19.30 11.03 -18.37
N GLU A 81 19.03 9.90 -19.05
CA GLU A 81 19.88 9.41 -20.13
C GLU A 81 19.91 10.36 -21.35
N LYS A 82 18.77 10.99 -21.68
CA LYS A 82 18.70 12.01 -22.73
C LYS A 82 19.48 13.28 -22.38
N ILE A 83 19.38 13.75 -21.14
CA ILE A 83 20.12 14.94 -20.67
C ILE A 83 21.63 14.65 -20.69
N ARG A 84 22.05 13.46 -20.22
CA ARG A 84 23.45 13.04 -20.25
C ARG A 84 24.00 12.91 -21.67
N LYS A 85 23.22 12.40 -22.62
CA LYS A 85 23.58 12.36 -24.05
C LYS A 85 23.63 13.74 -24.71
N ALA A 86 22.91 14.73 -24.16
CA ALA A 86 22.89 16.10 -24.66
C ALA A 86 24.06 16.96 -24.13
N GLY A 87 24.94 16.42 -23.28
CA GLY A 87 26.19 17.09 -22.85
C GLY A 87 26.01 18.15 -21.75
N TYR A 88 24.85 18.20 -21.09
CA TYR A 88 24.64 19.01 -19.89
C TYR A 88 25.02 18.18 -18.67
N GLU A 89 26.30 18.22 -18.28
CA GLU A 89 26.75 17.76 -16.94
C GLU A 89 26.66 18.86 -15.89
#